data_AF-A0A7R7JHV6-F1
#
_entry.id   AF-A0A7R7JHV6-F1
#
_cell.length_a   1.000
_cell.length_b   1.000
_cell.length_c   1.000
_cell.angle_alpha   90.00
_cell.angle_beta   90.00
_cell.angle_gamma   90.00
#
_symmetry.space_group_name_H-M   'P 1'
#
loop_
_entity.id
_entity.type
_entity.pdbx_description
1 polymer ?
#
loop_
_entity_poly.entity_id
_entity_poly.type
_entity_poly.pdbx_seq_one_letter_code
_entity_poly.pdbx_strand_id
1 'polypeptide(L)'
;MFLLAIVVQPVTHTIPVVCEDVWNTAVLVFGDRPVMRPLTGLPLVRIDGPADIDAAIGKFRRLVVVGEDADLAAVLARLLRADRLDIEVGFVPRRCSAAARVYGLRAGRRAARRARRGRARLMPLIRDETGAVIVGGAVWRGAEGPLHGEAVVDDTTLFDGDVAGVRVEPTAVLPGLRARVLGAWPRRWVAGRAAQLGCTGVVVTRDGVPAGRPARRSTFYRHTRGWLLVR
;
A
#
# COMPACT_ATOMS: atom_id res chain seq x y z
N MET A 1 -17.95 -70.61 4.29
CA MET A 1 -17.16 -69.58 3.58
C MET A 1 -18.06 -68.34 3.48
N PHE A 2 -17.87 -67.38 4.40
CA PHE A 2 -18.75 -66.22 4.60
C PHE A 2 -18.41 -65.13 3.57
N LEU A 3 -19.41 -64.64 2.82
CA LEU A 3 -19.26 -63.49 1.92
C LEU A 3 -19.83 -62.25 2.63
N LEU A 4 -18.95 -61.31 2.99
CA LEU A 4 -19.31 -60.05 3.64
C LEU A 4 -19.91 -59.10 2.58
N ALA A 5 -21.20 -58.76 2.69
CA ALA A 5 -21.82 -57.74 1.85
C ALA A 5 -21.55 -56.34 2.43
N ILE A 6 -20.73 -55.54 1.75
CA ILE A 6 -20.49 -54.13 2.11
C ILE A 6 -21.66 -53.30 1.55
N VAL A 7 -22.56 -52.87 2.41
CA VAL A 7 -23.60 -51.88 2.07
C VAL A 7 -22.97 -50.50 2.12
N VAL A 8 -22.64 -49.93 0.95
CA VAL A 8 -22.19 -48.54 0.83
C VAL A 8 -23.43 -47.63 0.81
N GLN A 9 -23.70 -46.96 1.93
CA GLN A 9 -24.71 -45.91 2.00
C GLN A 9 -24.18 -44.66 1.27
N PRO A 10 -24.89 -44.10 0.27
CA PRO A 10 -24.48 -42.85 -0.34
C PRO A 10 -24.69 -41.71 0.66
N VAL A 11 -23.59 -41.15 1.17
CA VAL A 11 -23.64 -39.95 2.01
C VAL A 11 -23.84 -38.75 1.09
N THR A 12 -25.08 -38.29 0.97
CA THR A 12 -25.42 -37.04 0.29
C THR A 12 -24.92 -35.88 1.15
N HIS A 13 -23.64 -35.53 1.03
CA HIS A 13 -23.17 -34.23 1.49
C HIS A 13 -23.73 -33.18 0.54
N THR A 14 -24.80 -32.52 0.98
CA THR A 14 -25.22 -31.24 0.42
C THR A 14 -24.09 -30.25 0.65
N ILE A 15 -23.19 -30.12 -0.33
CA ILE A 15 -22.26 -29.00 -0.38
C ILE A 15 -23.14 -27.75 -0.47
N PRO A 16 -23.11 -26.83 0.52
CA PRO A 16 -23.74 -25.54 0.31
C PRO A 16 -22.96 -24.90 -0.83
N VAL A 17 -23.57 -24.85 -2.00
CA VAL A 17 -23.17 -23.95 -3.07
C VAL A 17 -23.39 -22.56 -2.48
N VAL A 18 -22.36 -22.02 -1.83
CA VAL A 18 -22.31 -20.60 -1.53
C VAL A 18 -22.42 -19.93 -2.89
N CYS A 19 -23.51 -19.23 -3.12
CA CYS A 19 -23.60 -18.22 -4.18
C CYS A 19 -22.47 -17.20 -3.90
N GLU A 20 -21.25 -17.51 -4.32
CA GLU A 20 -20.09 -16.64 -4.13
C GLU A 20 -20.19 -15.50 -5.15
N ASP A 21 -20.75 -14.40 -4.66
CA ASP A 21 -20.82 -13.04 -5.20
C ASP A 21 -20.29 -12.84 -6.63
N VAL A 22 -21.23 -12.54 -7.54
CA VAL A 22 -21.09 -12.26 -8.99
C VAL A 22 -20.14 -11.07 -9.31
N TRP A 23 -19.61 -10.39 -8.29
CA TRP A 23 -18.79 -9.20 -8.45
C TRP A 23 -17.34 -9.49 -8.10
N ASN A 24 -16.49 -9.56 -9.13
CA ASN A 24 -15.05 -9.68 -8.93
C ASN A 24 -14.39 -8.38 -8.43
N THR A 25 -15.11 -7.25 -8.46
CA THR A 25 -14.57 -5.91 -8.24
C THR A 25 -15.46 -5.07 -7.32
N ALA A 26 -14.88 -4.44 -6.31
CA ALA A 26 -15.54 -3.45 -5.46
C ALA A 26 -14.86 -2.09 -5.49
N VAL A 27 -15.64 -1.05 -5.19
CA VAL A 27 -15.16 0.33 -5.04
C VAL A 27 -15.13 0.67 -3.56
N LEU A 28 -13.94 0.94 -3.05
CA LEU A 28 -13.73 1.39 -1.68
C LEU A 28 -13.76 2.92 -1.65
N VAL A 29 -14.71 3.48 -0.92
CA VAL A 29 -14.91 4.92 -0.81
C VAL A 29 -14.60 5.34 0.62
N PHE A 30 -13.59 6.20 0.77
CA PHE A 30 -13.17 6.73 2.05
C PHE A 30 -13.80 8.11 2.25
N GLY A 31 -14.49 8.32 3.38
CA GLY A 31 -15.28 9.52 3.68
C GLY A 31 -16.45 9.76 2.72
N ASP A 32 -17.01 10.97 2.71
CA ASP A 32 -18.19 11.34 1.91
C ASP A 32 -17.88 11.65 0.43
N ARG A 33 -16.94 10.91 -0.18
CA ARG A 33 -16.47 11.21 -1.53
C ARG A 33 -17.45 10.69 -2.59
N PRO A 34 -17.81 11.51 -3.59
CA PRO A 34 -18.74 11.08 -4.63
C PRO A 34 -18.07 10.09 -5.58
N VAL A 35 -18.82 9.07 -5.99
CA VAL A 35 -18.34 8.07 -6.94
C VAL A 35 -18.47 8.57 -8.38
N MET A 36 -17.39 8.40 -9.14
CA MET A 36 -17.34 8.84 -10.52
C MET A 36 -18.09 7.87 -11.44
N ARG A 37 -18.78 8.41 -12.47
CA ARG A 37 -19.55 7.64 -13.47
C ARG A 37 -18.88 6.35 -14.00
N PRO A 38 -17.56 6.30 -14.27
CA PRO A 38 -16.92 5.05 -14.72
C PRO A 38 -17.00 3.89 -13.73
N LEU A 39 -17.24 4.16 -12.45
CA LEU A 39 -17.32 3.17 -11.38
C LEU A 39 -18.77 2.83 -11.00
N THR A 40 -19.77 3.49 -11.60
CA THR A 40 -21.19 3.18 -11.38
C THR A 40 -21.50 1.74 -11.79
N GLY A 41 -22.37 1.10 -11.02
CA GLY A 41 -22.80 -0.30 -11.21
C GLY A 41 -21.84 -1.33 -10.60
N LEU A 42 -20.80 -0.91 -9.89
CA LEU A 42 -19.96 -1.79 -9.07
C LEU A 42 -20.42 -1.72 -7.60
N PRO A 43 -20.28 -2.82 -6.83
CA PRO A 43 -20.46 -2.79 -5.39
C PRO A 43 -19.63 -1.68 -4.75
N LEU A 44 -20.29 -0.87 -3.92
CA LEU A 44 -19.68 0.24 -3.21
C LEU A 44 -19.57 -0.14 -1.73
N VAL A 45 -18.36 -0.07 -1.19
CA VAL A 45 -18.08 -0.29 0.22
C VAL A 45 -17.57 1.05 0.79
N ARG A 46 -18.32 1.60 1.74
CA ARG A 46 -17.84 2.76 2.52
C ARG A 46 -16.87 2.25 3.57
N ILE A 47 -15.76 2.97 3.72
CA ILE A 47 -14.72 2.62 4.68
C ILE A 47 -14.71 3.66 5.79
N ASP A 48 -15.20 3.25 6.96
CA ASP A 48 -15.19 4.01 8.20
C ASP A 48 -14.06 3.52 9.13
N GLY A 49 -13.60 2.28 8.92
CA GLY A 49 -12.45 1.74 9.63
C GLY A 49 -11.79 0.52 8.97
N PRO A 50 -10.76 -0.04 9.63
CA PRO A 50 -10.03 -1.19 9.11
C PRO A 50 -10.89 -2.44 8.86
N ALA A 51 -11.95 -2.63 9.65
CA ALA A 51 -12.84 -3.78 9.54
C ALA A 51 -13.59 -3.84 8.21
N ASP A 52 -13.97 -2.68 7.65
CA ASP A 52 -14.64 -2.60 6.35
C ASP A 52 -13.71 -3.02 5.21
N ILE A 53 -12.43 -2.67 5.34
CA ILE A 53 -11.38 -3.08 4.40
C ILE A 53 -11.22 -4.61 4.46
N ASP A 54 -11.19 -5.18 5.66
CA ASP A 54 -11.04 -6.64 5.85
C ASP A 54 -12.19 -7.43 5.26
N ALA A 55 -13.41 -6.95 5.48
CA ALA A 55 -14.60 -7.53 4.88
C ALA A 55 -14.54 -7.49 3.35
N ALA A 56 -14.00 -6.41 2.76
CA ALA A 56 -13.83 -6.31 1.31
C ALA A 56 -12.73 -7.25 0.76
N ILE A 57 -11.60 -7.37 1.46
CA ILE A 57 -10.49 -8.27 1.09
C ILE A 57 -10.92 -9.75 1.08
N GLY A 58 -11.86 -10.12 1.97
CA GLY A 58 -12.43 -11.47 2.01
C GLY A 58 -13.30 -11.83 0.82
N LYS A 59 -13.92 -10.83 0.17
CA LYS A 59 -14.99 -11.04 -0.84
C LYS A 59 -14.57 -10.77 -2.28
N PHE A 60 -13.69 -9.80 -2.52
CA PHE A 60 -13.39 -9.31 -3.86
C PHE A 60 -11.96 -9.65 -4.30
N ARG A 61 -11.72 -9.89 -5.60
CA ARG A 61 -10.35 -10.06 -6.15
C ARG A 61 -9.79 -8.78 -6.78
N ARG A 62 -10.61 -7.73 -6.92
CA ARG A 62 -10.17 -6.40 -7.33
C ARG A 62 -10.81 -5.32 -6.46
N LEU A 63 -9.99 -4.40 -5.96
CA LEU A 63 -10.40 -3.27 -5.13
C LEU A 63 -10.04 -1.96 -5.81
N VAL A 64 -11.02 -1.08 -6.01
CA VAL A 64 -10.82 0.27 -6.55
C VAL A 64 -10.89 1.28 -5.41
N VAL A 65 -9.74 1.82 -5.00
CA VAL A 65 -9.61 2.78 -3.91
C VAL A 65 -9.87 4.19 -4.44
N VAL A 66 -10.97 4.80 -4.00
CA VAL A 66 -11.29 6.22 -4.25
C VAL A 66 -10.94 7.02 -3.00
N GLY A 67 -9.76 7.65 -3.01
CA GLY A 67 -9.24 8.36 -1.84
C GLY A 67 -7.89 9.04 -2.08
N GLU A 68 -7.22 9.35 -0.98
CA GLU A 68 -5.88 9.93 -0.94
C GLU A 68 -4.80 8.84 -0.76
N ASP A 69 -3.53 9.25 -0.76
CA ASP A 69 -2.39 8.32 -0.66
C ASP A 69 -2.43 7.48 0.64
N ALA A 70 -2.86 8.08 1.74
CA ALA A 70 -3.02 7.39 3.03
C ALA A 70 -4.10 6.29 2.99
N ASP A 71 -5.17 6.48 2.21
CA ASP A 71 -6.25 5.50 2.05
C ASP A 71 -5.74 4.27 1.27
N LEU A 72 -4.96 4.50 0.20
CA LEU A 72 -4.30 3.43 -0.54
C LEU A 72 -3.29 2.68 0.34
N ALA A 73 -2.47 3.41 1.11
CA ALA A 73 -1.53 2.82 2.06
C ALA A 73 -2.23 1.94 3.09
N ALA A 74 -3.37 2.38 3.63
CA ALA A 74 -4.17 1.61 4.58
C ALA A 74 -4.68 0.29 3.97
N VAL A 75 -5.23 0.33 2.74
CA VAL A 75 -5.69 -0.86 2.03
C VAL A 75 -4.54 -1.84 1.79
N LEU A 76 -3.40 -1.37 1.29
CA LEU A 76 -2.24 -2.23 1.06
C LEU A 76 -1.66 -2.80 2.37
N ALA A 77 -1.68 -2.04 3.46
CA ALA A 77 -1.29 -2.53 4.77
C ALA A 77 -2.21 -3.64 5.26
N ARG A 78 -3.53 -3.55 5.01
CA ARG A 78 -4.46 -4.64 5.35
C ARG A 78 -4.26 -5.87 4.48
N LEU A 79 -4.08 -5.70 3.17
CA LEU A 79 -3.76 -6.79 2.24
C LEU A 79 -2.47 -7.51 2.64
N LEU A 80 -1.43 -6.77 2.99
CA LEU A 80 -0.16 -7.31 3.46
C LEU A 80 -0.35 -8.17 4.72
N ARG A 81 -1.11 -7.67 5.71
CA ARG A 81 -1.39 -8.40 6.96
C ARG A 81 -2.26 -9.64 6.75
N ALA A 82 -3.14 -9.61 5.76
CA ALA A 82 -4.02 -10.71 5.41
C ALA A 82 -3.38 -11.74 4.47
N ASP A 83 -2.13 -11.52 4.05
CA ASP A 83 -1.45 -12.35 3.04
C ASP A 83 -2.11 -12.33 1.65
N ARG A 84 -2.85 -11.25 1.32
CA ARG A 84 -3.71 -11.13 0.13
C ARG A 84 -3.19 -10.15 -0.94
N LEU A 85 -1.88 -10.08 -1.12
CA LEU A 85 -1.28 -9.25 -2.19
C LEU A 85 -1.58 -9.77 -3.62
N ASP A 86 -2.28 -10.90 -3.73
CA ASP A 86 -2.89 -11.42 -4.97
C ASP A 86 -4.07 -10.59 -5.46
N ILE A 87 -4.65 -9.74 -4.61
CA ILE A 87 -5.79 -8.89 -4.96
C ILE A 87 -5.31 -7.70 -5.79
N GLU A 88 -5.99 -7.47 -6.91
CA GLU A 88 -5.70 -6.35 -7.80
C GLU A 88 -6.22 -5.03 -7.20
N VAL A 89 -5.39 -3.99 -7.19
CA VAL A 89 -5.74 -2.70 -6.61
C VAL A 89 -5.67 -1.60 -7.68
N GLY A 90 -6.80 -0.93 -7.90
CA GLY A 90 -6.86 0.29 -8.70
C GLY A 90 -6.92 1.52 -7.79
N PHE A 91 -6.16 2.56 -8.10
CA PHE A 91 -6.16 3.80 -7.33
C PHE A 91 -6.77 4.96 -8.12
N VAL A 92 -7.70 5.68 -7.50
CA VAL A 92 -8.50 6.76 -8.11
C VAL A 92 -8.40 8.01 -7.24
N PRO A 93 -7.30 8.77 -7.32
CA PRO A 93 -7.17 10.02 -6.60
C PRO A 93 -7.97 11.13 -7.31
N ARG A 94 -8.51 12.08 -6.53
CA ARG A 94 -9.26 13.23 -7.08
C ARG A 94 -8.36 14.18 -7.86
N ARG A 95 -7.14 14.41 -7.36
CA ARG A 95 -6.09 15.25 -7.96
C ARG A 95 -4.80 14.44 -8.10
N CYS A 96 -3.80 14.96 -8.80
CA CYS A 96 -2.52 14.28 -8.93
C CYS A 96 -1.80 14.29 -7.57
N SER A 97 -1.68 13.13 -6.93
CA SER A 97 -1.04 12.91 -5.62
C SER A 97 0.42 12.44 -5.75
N ALA A 98 1.12 12.24 -4.64
CA ALA A 98 2.49 11.74 -4.68
C ALA A 98 2.54 10.29 -5.20
N ALA A 99 1.66 9.42 -4.70
CA ALA A 99 1.55 8.05 -5.20
C ALA A 99 1.17 8.02 -6.69
N ALA A 100 0.26 8.91 -7.13
CA ALA A 100 -0.09 9.00 -8.54
C ALA A 100 1.13 9.32 -9.42
N ARG A 101 2.05 10.18 -8.96
CA ARG A 101 3.30 10.48 -9.69
C ARG A 101 4.26 9.29 -9.69
N VAL A 102 4.48 8.67 -8.53
CA VAL A 102 5.36 7.49 -8.38
C VAL A 102 4.95 6.40 -9.38
N TYR A 103 3.65 6.13 -9.47
CA TYR A 103 3.11 5.08 -10.31
C TYR A 103 2.61 5.58 -11.67
N GLY A 104 2.89 6.82 -12.08
CA GLY A 104 2.48 7.36 -13.39
C GLY A 104 0.97 7.24 -13.68
N LEU A 105 0.14 7.37 -12.65
CA LEU A 105 -1.31 7.27 -12.73
C LEU A 105 -1.93 8.61 -13.14
N ARG A 106 -3.12 8.52 -13.76
CA ARG A 106 -3.96 9.70 -13.97
C ARG A 106 -4.75 10.00 -12.69
N ALA A 107 -5.45 11.14 -12.67
CA ALA A 107 -6.42 11.48 -11.61
C ALA A 107 -7.84 11.53 -12.18
N GLY A 108 -8.83 11.54 -11.28
CA GLY A 108 -10.24 11.74 -11.61
C GLY A 108 -10.81 10.64 -12.52
N ARG A 109 -11.70 11.04 -13.45
CA ARG A 109 -12.44 10.09 -14.32
C ARG A 109 -11.53 9.22 -15.19
N ARG A 110 -10.34 9.71 -15.54
CA ARG A 110 -9.34 8.93 -16.31
C ARG A 110 -8.75 7.82 -15.45
N ALA A 111 -8.45 8.11 -14.18
CA ALA A 111 -8.01 7.11 -13.20
C ALA A 111 -9.11 6.06 -12.98
N ALA A 112 -10.35 6.50 -12.76
CA ALA A 112 -11.51 5.62 -12.58
C ALA A 112 -11.70 4.61 -13.73
N ARG A 113 -11.58 5.07 -14.99
CA ARG A 113 -11.64 4.17 -16.15
C ARG A 113 -10.52 3.13 -16.16
N ARG A 114 -9.30 3.54 -15.82
CA ARG A 114 -8.14 2.65 -15.76
C ARG A 114 -8.23 1.68 -14.58
N ALA A 115 -8.62 2.11 -13.39
CA ALA A 115 -8.82 1.25 -12.24
C ALA A 115 -9.89 0.16 -12.50
N ARG A 116 -10.93 0.47 -13.28
CA ARG A 116 -11.96 -0.52 -13.66
C ARG A 116 -11.50 -1.49 -14.74
N ARG A 117 -10.87 -1.01 -15.83
CA ARG A 117 -10.64 -1.80 -17.05
C ARG A 117 -9.17 -2.14 -17.33
N GLY A 118 -8.26 -1.56 -16.55
CA GLY A 118 -6.82 -1.74 -16.71
C GLY A 118 -6.38 -3.16 -16.37
N ARG A 119 -5.12 -3.43 -16.68
CA ARG A 119 -4.45 -4.68 -16.33
C ARG A 119 -3.63 -4.48 -15.08
N ALA A 120 -3.62 -5.47 -14.20
CA ALA A 120 -2.72 -5.47 -13.07
C ALA A 120 -1.27 -5.64 -13.51
N ARG A 121 -0.37 -4.92 -12.84
CA ARG A 121 1.07 -5.06 -12.97
C ARG A 121 1.69 -5.14 -11.58
N LEU A 122 2.65 -6.04 -11.41
CA LEU A 122 3.36 -6.20 -10.15
C LEU A 122 4.24 -4.97 -9.89
N MET A 123 4.06 -4.36 -8.71
CA MET A 123 4.82 -3.21 -8.24
C MET A 123 5.57 -3.56 -6.96
N PRO A 124 6.77 -3.00 -6.72
CA PRO A 124 7.41 -3.07 -5.41
C PRO A 124 6.48 -2.55 -4.31
N LEU A 125 6.42 -3.25 -3.17
CA LEU A 125 5.72 -2.79 -1.98
C LEU A 125 6.75 -2.30 -0.96
N ILE A 126 6.65 -1.04 -0.55
CA ILE A 126 7.54 -0.45 0.45
C ILE A 126 6.79 -0.37 1.77
N ARG A 127 7.43 -0.86 2.83
CA ARG A 127 6.89 -0.82 4.18
C ARG A 127 7.95 -0.37 5.16
N ASP A 128 7.53 -0.09 6.37
CA ASP A 128 8.43 0.14 7.49
C ASP A 128 8.43 -1.01 8.49
N GLU A 129 9.23 -0.85 9.55
CA GLU A 129 9.34 -1.78 10.66
C GLU A 129 8.01 -1.97 11.43
N THR A 130 7.12 -0.97 11.42
CA THR A 130 5.81 -1.04 12.07
C THR A 130 4.76 -1.79 11.25
N GLY A 131 5.08 -2.10 9.99
CA GLY A 131 4.15 -2.70 9.04
C GLY A 131 3.21 -1.70 8.39
N ALA A 132 3.49 -0.40 8.49
CA ALA A 132 2.87 0.61 7.66
C ALA A 132 3.42 0.50 6.23
N VAL A 133 2.55 0.70 5.24
CA VAL A 133 2.92 0.73 3.81
C VAL A 133 3.10 2.18 3.39
N ILE A 134 4.04 2.44 2.49
CA ILE A 134 4.31 3.77 1.92
C ILE A 134 4.08 3.70 0.42
N VAL A 135 3.27 4.61 -0.12
CA VAL A 135 2.89 4.60 -1.55
C VAL A 135 3.31 5.85 -2.33
N GLY A 136 3.33 7.02 -1.68
CA GLY A 136 3.70 8.30 -2.27
C GLY A 136 4.99 8.86 -1.70
N GLY A 137 5.25 8.65 -0.42
CA GLY A 137 6.54 8.95 0.20
C GLY A 137 6.45 9.16 1.70
N ALA A 138 7.61 9.07 2.34
CA ALA A 138 7.78 9.34 3.75
C ALA A 138 8.84 10.41 3.98
N VAL A 139 8.77 11.05 5.15
CA VAL A 139 9.70 12.08 5.57
C VAL A 139 10.17 11.79 6.99
N TRP A 140 11.48 11.84 7.18
CA TRP A 140 12.13 11.90 8.48
C TRP A 140 12.48 13.35 8.80
N ARG A 141 12.05 13.85 9.96
CA ARG A 141 12.47 15.15 10.52
C ARG A 141 12.89 14.98 11.98
N GLY A 142 13.81 15.82 12.45
CA GLY A 142 14.15 15.87 13.87
C GLY A 142 12.92 16.20 14.70
N ALA A 143 12.82 15.58 15.88
CA ALA A 143 11.68 15.81 16.77
C ALA A 143 11.69 17.24 17.37
N GLU A 144 12.88 17.74 17.69
CA GLU A 144 13.10 19.03 18.36
C GLU A 144 14.19 19.84 17.64
N GLY A 145 14.08 19.97 16.31
CA GLY A 145 15.04 20.73 15.49
C GLY A 145 15.58 19.95 14.28
N PRO A 146 16.84 20.16 13.88
CA PRO A 146 17.50 19.36 12.85
C PRO A 146 17.45 17.86 13.19
N LEU A 147 17.43 17.03 12.15
CA LEU A 147 17.59 15.59 12.29
C LEU A 147 19.08 15.29 12.49
N HIS A 148 19.46 14.88 13.70
CA HIS A 148 20.81 14.44 14.02
C HIS A 148 20.90 12.91 14.06
N GLY A 149 21.84 12.34 13.32
CA GLY A 149 22.11 10.90 13.33
C GLY A 149 22.81 10.42 12.06
N GLU A 150 22.62 9.14 11.75
CA GLU A 150 23.20 8.51 10.56
C GLU A 150 22.07 7.83 9.77
N ALA A 151 22.09 8.01 8.44
CA ALA A 151 21.23 7.22 7.57
C ALA A 151 21.99 6.61 6.40
N VAL A 152 21.60 5.38 6.08
CA VAL A 152 22.15 4.58 4.97
C VAL A 152 21.02 4.10 4.07
N VAL A 153 21.31 3.98 2.78
CA VAL A 153 20.45 3.32 1.79
C VAL A 153 21.23 2.15 1.22
N ASP A 154 20.79 0.92 1.53
CA ASP A 154 21.58 -0.29 1.37
C ASP A 154 23.02 -0.12 1.94
N ASP A 155 24.04 -0.05 1.09
CA ASP A 155 25.45 0.12 1.44
C ASP A 155 25.95 1.57 1.32
N THR A 156 25.08 2.50 0.92
CA THR A 156 25.45 3.88 0.64
C THR A 156 25.03 4.80 1.79
N THR A 157 25.99 5.44 2.45
CA THR A 157 25.72 6.49 3.45
C THR A 157 25.03 7.68 2.79
N LEU A 158 23.85 8.02 3.31
CA LEU A 158 23.06 9.16 2.86
C LEU A 158 23.46 10.44 3.59
N PHE A 159 23.69 10.35 4.90
CA PHE A 159 24.27 11.40 5.73
C PHE A 159 24.77 10.82 7.06
N ASP A 160 25.68 11.56 7.69
CA ASP A 160 26.13 11.38 9.07
C ASP A 160 26.24 12.79 9.69
N GLY A 161 25.57 13.02 10.83
CA GLY A 161 25.46 14.31 11.51
C GLY A 161 24.09 14.99 11.34
N ASP A 162 24.10 16.32 11.20
CA ASP A 162 22.89 17.15 11.21
C ASP A 162 22.35 17.47 9.82
N VAL A 163 21.08 17.19 9.60
CA VAL A 163 20.37 17.53 8.35
C VAL A 163 18.98 18.11 8.62
N ALA A 164 18.42 18.86 7.66
CA ALA A 164 17.05 19.37 7.76
C ALA A 164 15.96 18.27 7.73
N GLY A 165 16.34 17.06 7.34
CA GLY A 165 15.50 15.87 7.25
C GLY A 165 15.81 15.05 6.01
N VAL A 166 15.10 13.95 5.84
CA VAL A 166 15.23 13.04 4.69
C VAL A 166 13.87 12.77 4.10
N ARG A 167 13.80 12.69 2.77
CA ARG A 167 12.63 12.19 2.06
C ARG A 167 12.93 10.83 1.45
N VAL A 168 12.03 9.88 1.69
CA VAL A 168 12.07 8.52 1.14
C VAL A 168 10.86 8.36 0.22
N GLU A 169 11.06 7.85 -0.98
CA GLU A 169 9.99 7.61 -1.95
C GLU A 169 10.03 6.17 -2.47
N PRO A 170 8.87 5.50 -2.54
CA PRO A 170 8.75 4.29 -3.35
C PRO A 170 9.06 4.59 -4.82
N THR A 171 9.46 3.55 -5.53
CA THR A 171 9.68 3.57 -6.98
C THR A 171 8.92 2.41 -7.61
N ALA A 172 8.37 2.61 -8.81
CA ALA A 172 7.64 1.57 -9.54
C ALA A 172 8.55 0.48 -10.14
N VAL A 173 9.86 0.60 -9.96
CA VAL A 173 10.89 -0.30 -10.50
C VAL A 173 11.83 -0.73 -9.36
N LEU A 174 12.61 -1.79 -9.59
CA LEU A 174 13.66 -2.16 -8.64
C LEU A 174 14.77 -1.09 -8.65
N PRO A 175 15.41 -0.79 -7.50
CA PRO A 175 15.43 -1.59 -6.27
C PRO A 175 14.24 -1.39 -5.33
N GLY A 176 13.33 -0.46 -5.61
CA GLY A 176 12.03 -0.34 -4.95
C GLY A 176 11.83 0.96 -4.18
N LEU A 177 12.89 1.55 -3.63
CA LEU A 177 12.82 2.87 -2.99
C LEU A 177 14.03 3.74 -3.35
N ARG A 178 13.90 5.03 -3.06
CA ARG A 178 14.99 6.01 -3.09
C ARG A 178 14.86 7.00 -1.95
N ALA A 179 15.99 7.54 -1.48
CA ALA A 179 16.02 8.55 -0.44
C ALA A 179 16.93 9.74 -0.83
N ARG A 180 16.66 10.90 -0.23
CA ARG A 180 17.51 12.09 -0.34
C ARG A 180 17.42 12.95 0.91
N VAL A 181 18.50 13.67 1.21
CA VAL A 181 18.50 14.73 2.22
C VAL A 181 17.68 15.93 1.73
N LEU A 182 16.89 16.52 2.62
CA LEU A 182 16.11 17.73 2.39
C LEU A 182 17.01 18.97 2.44
N GLY A 183 16.78 19.94 1.56
CA GLY A 183 17.52 21.21 1.55
C GLY A 183 18.96 21.12 1.02
N ALA A 184 19.56 19.93 0.96
CA ALA A 184 20.90 19.72 0.42
C ALA A 184 20.98 20.04 -1.07
N TRP A 185 22.10 20.67 -1.47
CA TRP A 185 22.51 20.85 -2.85
C TRP A 185 23.87 20.17 -3.08
N PRO A 186 24.00 19.35 -4.14
CA PRO A 186 22.97 18.96 -5.09
C PRO A 186 21.92 18.00 -4.47
N ARG A 187 20.67 18.10 -4.96
CA ARG A 187 19.53 17.26 -4.52
C ARG A 187 19.62 15.83 -5.09
N ARG A 188 20.66 15.09 -4.70
CA ARG A 188 20.92 13.73 -5.21
C ARG A 188 20.00 12.71 -4.53
N TRP A 189 19.38 11.86 -5.34
CA TRP A 189 18.68 10.66 -4.87
C TRP A 189 19.64 9.48 -4.81
N VAL A 190 19.52 8.69 -3.76
CA VAL A 190 20.16 7.37 -3.62
C VAL A 190 19.05 6.33 -3.70
N ALA A 191 19.18 5.37 -4.61
CA ALA A 191 18.21 4.28 -4.78
C ALA A 191 18.71 3.02 -4.07
N GLY A 192 17.80 2.26 -3.48
CA GLY A 192 18.14 1.02 -2.77
C GLY A 192 16.91 0.18 -2.42
N ARG A 193 17.13 -0.92 -1.72
CA ARG A 193 16.06 -1.80 -1.23
C ARG A 193 15.58 -1.38 0.15
N ALA A 194 16.48 -0.84 0.96
CA ALA A 194 16.20 -0.37 2.30
C ALA A 194 16.84 1.00 2.56
N ALA A 195 16.19 1.80 3.39
CA ALA A 195 16.73 3.02 3.97
C ALA A 195 16.61 2.90 5.49
N GLN A 196 17.72 3.04 6.20
CA GLN A 196 17.80 2.90 7.64
C GLN A 196 18.30 4.20 8.26
N LEU A 197 17.73 4.56 9.40
CA LEU A 197 18.08 5.73 10.19
C LEU A 197 18.32 5.30 11.64
N GLY A 198 19.47 5.66 12.18
CA GLY A 198 19.73 5.76 13.62
C GLY A 198 19.85 7.23 14.01
N CYS A 199 19.13 7.67 15.03
CA CYS A 199 19.09 9.09 15.39
C CYS A 199 18.77 9.31 16.88
N THR A 200 18.99 10.53 17.35
CA THR A 200 18.61 10.93 18.71
C THR A 200 17.09 11.11 18.87
N GLY A 201 16.41 11.54 17.79
CA GLY A 201 14.96 11.66 17.75
C GLY A 201 14.44 11.99 16.35
N VAL A 202 13.49 11.20 15.83
CA VAL A 202 12.84 11.41 14.53
C VAL A 202 11.33 11.38 14.64
N VAL A 203 10.67 12.32 13.97
CA VAL A 203 9.24 12.27 13.61
C VAL A 203 9.13 11.77 12.18
N VAL A 204 8.39 10.68 12.00
CA VAL A 204 8.16 10.06 10.70
C VAL A 204 6.78 10.46 10.18
N THR A 205 6.71 11.02 8.98
CA THR A 205 5.43 11.26 8.28
C THR A 205 5.34 10.32 7.07
N ARG A 206 4.27 9.54 6.96
CA ARG A 206 4.04 8.56 5.88
C ARG A 206 2.82 8.97 5.09
N ASP A 207 2.97 9.24 3.80
CA ASP A 207 1.86 9.63 2.92
C ASP A 207 0.98 10.76 3.50
N GLY A 208 1.62 11.70 4.22
CA GLY A 208 0.97 12.82 4.89
C GLY A 208 0.53 12.58 6.34
N VAL A 209 0.59 11.35 6.83
CA VAL A 209 0.17 10.97 8.19
C VAL A 209 1.37 10.88 9.13
N PRO A 210 1.44 11.68 10.21
CA PRO A 210 2.51 11.58 11.20
C PRO A 210 2.41 10.28 12.01
N ALA A 211 3.56 9.71 12.36
CA ALA A 211 3.67 8.65 13.35
C ALA A 211 3.27 9.16 14.73
N GLY A 212 2.74 8.28 15.58
CA GLY A 212 2.21 8.69 16.88
C GLY A 212 3.26 9.19 17.89
N ARG A 213 4.51 8.70 17.83
CA ARG A 213 5.57 9.11 18.77
C ARG A 213 6.92 9.26 18.05
N PRO A 214 7.79 10.18 18.51
CA PRO A 214 9.17 10.21 18.07
C PRO A 214 9.87 8.87 18.31
N ALA A 215 10.78 8.51 17.41
CA ALA A 215 11.58 7.29 17.50
C ALA A 215 13.07 7.60 17.49
N ARG A 216 13.90 6.64 17.89
CA ARG A 216 15.38 6.71 17.77
C ARG A 216 15.93 5.93 16.57
N ARG A 217 15.05 5.20 15.90
CA ARG A 217 15.35 4.47 14.68
C ARG A 217 14.14 4.47 13.78
N SER A 218 14.36 4.43 12.48
CA SER A 218 13.32 4.18 11.50
C SER A 218 13.90 3.45 10.30
N THR A 219 13.13 2.55 9.71
CA THR A 219 13.60 1.77 8.56
C THR A 219 12.49 1.59 7.54
N PHE A 220 12.76 1.98 6.30
CA PHE A 220 11.91 1.65 5.17
C PHE A 220 12.57 0.56 4.35
N TYR A 221 11.80 -0.42 3.89
CA TYR A 221 12.32 -1.49 3.06
C TYR A 221 11.29 -2.01 2.09
N ARG A 222 11.80 -2.54 0.98
CA ARG A 222 11.02 -3.29 0.01
C ARG A 222 10.64 -4.64 0.60
N HIS A 223 9.34 -4.90 0.69
CA HIS A 223 8.84 -6.23 1.04
C HIS A 223 9.20 -7.26 -0.04
N THR A 224 9.30 -8.53 0.36
CA THR A 224 9.71 -9.62 -0.54
C THR A 224 8.71 -9.84 -1.68
N ARG A 225 7.42 -9.65 -1.41
CA ARG A 225 6.36 -9.66 -2.44
C ARG A 225 5.94 -8.25 -2.81
N GLY A 226 5.65 -8.08 -4.10
CA GLY A 226 5.02 -6.88 -4.63
C GLY A 226 3.51 -6.91 -4.48
N TRP A 227 2.85 -5.86 -4.96
CA TRP A 227 1.39 -5.73 -5.03
C TRP A 227 0.93 -5.52 -6.48
N LEU A 228 -0.32 -5.87 -6.77
CA LEU A 228 -0.88 -5.80 -8.12
C LEU A 228 -1.58 -4.47 -8.35
N LEU A 229 -0.93 -3.53 -9.04
CA LEU A 229 -1.51 -2.24 -9.41
C LEU A 229 -2.22 -2.31 -10.76
N VAL A 230 -3.50 -1.93 -10.80
CA VAL A 230 -4.28 -1.77 -12.03
C VAL A 230 -4.04 -0.40 -12.67
N ARG A 231 -3.57 -0.36 -13.92
CA ARG A 231 -3.29 0.90 -14.66
C ARG A 231 -3.47 0.82 -16.17
#